data_AF-A0A024TMU8-F1
#
_entry.id   AF-A0A024TMU8-F1
#
_cell.length_a   1.000
_cell.length_b   1.000
_cell.length_c   1.000
_cell.angle_alpha   90.00
_cell.angle_beta   90.00
_cell.angle_gamma   90.00
#
_symmetry.space_group_name_H-M   'P 1'
#
loop_
_entity.id
_entity.type
_entity.pdbx_description
1 polymer ?
#
loop_
_entity_poly.entity_id
_entity_poly.type
_entity_poly.pdbx_seq_one_letter_code
_entity_poly.pdbx_strand_id
1 'polypeptide(L)'
;MARLVVATFLAVMTIAMASLVDLPLCGGPVMSYGPAKATYPALADALTLVEEQPIAVWWSDNNPTHRIEIDALFDRCNASTVPTIVVYALPNKDCHASYSNRGFINSTEQYTAFVQQLATLVGSRPVIYILEPDAVGLATGGGCGQDAGYLDNMQRASAVLTTNNANAMLYVDVGYWMLQTDDKARQIASALQVVSATSRLHSVRGIVLNTANYRPVSEITSLCARLIQVAGNPDWRCVIDTSRNYQTPTTTTEWCNNKFGAIGIPPTRNTGFPNLVDAFLWIKIPGESDGECINRTAIAGPMHSIDAMPGPAAAVFFPQAFRTLWNQGYFVQNNLAPVLEQDAEAMVLAQVESKTPDLARPDGSDAPTTQRPHLPEEPHPSKLNNQVPRPAAAILTSSSPNDSVFLTWGIHGTVVVAGALLAL
;
A
#
# COMPACT_ATOMS: atom_id res chain seq x y z
N MET A 1 52.88 2.26 -59.49
CA MET A 1 51.51 2.44 -58.97
C MET A 1 51.16 1.21 -58.14
N ALA A 2 51.08 1.33 -56.82
CA ALA A 2 50.49 0.31 -55.96
C ALA A 2 49.81 1.05 -54.80
N ARG A 3 48.47 1.13 -54.83
CA ARG A 3 47.68 1.74 -53.76
C ARG A 3 47.38 0.65 -52.74
N LEU A 4 47.93 0.81 -51.55
CA LEU A 4 47.62 0.01 -50.37
C LEU A 4 46.24 0.45 -49.87
N VAL A 5 45.23 -0.42 -49.98
CA VAL A 5 43.90 -0.21 -49.38
C VAL A 5 43.95 -0.84 -47.99
N VAL A 6 43.97 -0.01 -46.96
CA VAL A 6 43.78 -0.45 -45.58
C VAL A 6 42.27 -0.57 -45.35
N ALA A 7 41.77 -1.81 -45.27
CA ALA A 7 40.39 -2.09 -44.89
C ALA A 7 40.30 -2.13 -43.36
N THR A 8 39.74 -1.08 -42.78
CA THR A 8 39.40 -1.02 -41.35
C THR A 8 38.14 -1.87 -41.12
N PHE A 9 38.31 -3.07 -40.55
CA PHE A 9 37.17 -3.87 -40.08
C PHE A 9 36.62 -3.25 -38.79
N LEU A 10 35.49 -2.53 -38.89
CA LEU A 10 34.70 -2.15 -37.74
C LEU A 10 33.89 -3.39 -37.31
N ALA A 11 34.37 -4.11 -36.30
CA ALA A 11 33.59 -5.17 -35.67
C ALA A 11 32.45 -4.53 -34.86
N VAL A 12 31.25 -4.47 -35.44
CA VAL A 12 30.04 -4.13 -34.69
C VAL A 12 29.68 -5.34 -33.84
N MET A 13 30.18 -5.35 -32.61
CA MET A 13 29.78 -6.32 -31.59
C MET A 13 28.37 -5.90 -31.11
N THR A 14 27.34 -6.46 -31.74
CA THR A 14 25.96 -6.37 -31.22
C THR A 14 25.89 -7.19 -29.93
N ILE A 15 26.25 -6.58 -28.81
CA ILE A 15 25.88 -7.07 -27.50
C ILE A 15 24.36 -6.86 -27.42
N ALA A 16 23.58 -7.94 -27.53
CA ALA A 16 22.17 -7.90 -27.17
C ALA A 16 22.10 -7.51 -25.69
N MET A 17 21.84 -6.23 -25.40
CA MET A 17 21.51 -5.82 -24.04
C MET A 17 20.15 -6.42 -23.74
N ALA A 18 20.11 -7.49 -22.94
CA ALA A 18 18.86 -7.94 -22.33
C ALA A 18 18.30 -6.76 -21.54
N SER A 19 17.07 -6.35 -21.88
CA SER A 19 16.41 -5.29 -21.14
C SER A 19 16.06 -5.81 -19.75
N LEU A 20 16.00 -4.94 -18.74
CA LEU A 20 15.56 -5.31 -17.39
C LEU A 20 14.15 -5.93 -17.38
N VAL A 21 13.35 -5.62 -18.40
CA VAL A 21 12.01 -6.19 -18.60
C VAL A 21 12.04 -7.61 -19.18
N ASP A 22 13.18 -8.11 -19.63
CA ASP A 22 13.34 -9.48 -20.13
C ASP A 22 13.75 -10.46 -19.01
N LEU A 23 14.17 -9.94 -17.86
CA LEU A 23 14.55 -10.77 -16.72
C LEU A 23 13.30 -11.36 -16.02
N PRO A 24 13.34 -12.64 -15.64
CA PRO A 24 12.24 -13.28 -14.93
C PRO A 24 12.00 -12.63 -13.57
N LEU A 25 10.72 -12.53 -13.20
CA LEU A 25 10.30 -12.10 -11.87
C LEU A 25 10.74 -13.14 -10.83
N CYS A 26 11.08 -12.67 -9.64
CA CYS A 26 11.43 -13.52 -8.51
C CYS A 26 10.74 -13.01 -7.25
N GLY A 27 10.38 -13.93 -6.36
CA GLY A 27 9.67 -13.63 -5.12
C GLY A 27 10.36 -14.23 -3.91
N GLY A 28 10.01 -13.72 -2.74
CA GLY A 28 10.60 -14.16 -1.48
C GLY A 28 9.83 -15.31 -0.84
N PRO A 29 10.33 -15.82 0.30
CA PRO A 29 9.55 -16.73 1.13
C PRO A 29 8.33 -16.01 1.72
N VAL A 30 7.28 -16.78 2.03
CA VAL A 30 6.12 -16.29 2.77
C VAL A 30 6.14 -16.90 4.16
N MET A 31 6.55 -16.11 5.16
CA MET A 31 6.80 -16.61 6.52
C MET A 31 5.57 -17.24 7.18
N SER A 32 4.37 -16.80 6.81
CA SER A 32 3.11 -17.32 7.34
C SER A 32 2.74 -18.71 6.78
N TYR A 33 3.29 -19.12 5.63
CA TYR A 33 2.92 -20.39 4.98
C TYR A 33 3.50 -21.62 5.64
N GLY A 34 4.75 -21.58 6.12
CA GLY A 34 5.36 -22.73 6.82
C GLY A 34 4.52 -23.22 8.02
N PRO A 35 4.21 -22.35 8.99
CA PRO A 35 3.31 -22.67 10.10
C PRO A 35 1.89 -23.04 9.64
N ALA A 36 1.37 -22.39 8.59
CA ALA A 36 0.06 -22.71 8.04
C ALA A 36 0.00 -24.14 7.47
N LYS A 37 1.00 -24.59 6.71
CA LYS A 37 1.06 -25.96 6.18
C LYS A 37 1.09 -27.01 7.29
N ALA A 38 1.82 -26.72 8.38
CA ALA A 38 1.87 -27.61 9.54
C ALA A 38 0.52 -27.66 10.31
N THR A 39 -0.17 -26.52 10.39
CA THR A 39 -1.44 -26.39 11.13
C THR A 39 -2.65 -26.87 10.32
N TYR A 40 -2.60 -26.70 8.99
CA TYR A 40 -3.68 -27.02 8.05
C TYR A 40 -3.15 -27.91 6.91
N PRO A 41 -2.87 -29.20 7.15
CA PRO A 41 -2.31 -30.10 6.13
C PRO A 41 -3.16 -30.19 4.85
N ALA A 42 -4.47 -30.04 4.94
CA ALA A 42 -5.38 -30.02 3.80
C ALA A 42 -5.12 -28.83 2.83
N LEU A 43 -4.47 -27.77 3.30
CA LEU A 43 -4.08 -26.61 2.50
C LEU A 43 -2.65 -26.71 1.96
N ALA A 44 -1.88 -27.72 2.34
CA ALA A 44 -0.43 -27.71 2.17
C ALA A 44 0.02 -27.73 0.70
N ASP A 45 -0.65 -28.51 -0.14
CA ASP A 45 -0.33 -28.59 -1.58
C ASP A 45 -0.66 -27.27 -2.28
N ALA A 46 -1.82 -26.69 -1.98
CA ALA A 46 -2.23 -25.39 -2.51
C ALA A 46 -1.27 -24.27 -2.06
N LEU A 47 -0.89 -24.24 -0.79
CA LEU A 47 0.08 -23.28 -0.27
C LEU A 47 1.46 -23.45 -0.92
N THR A 48 1.88 -24.68 -1.20
CA THR A 48 3.15 -24.95 -1.90
C THR A 48 3.12 -24.38 -3.32
N LEU A 49 2.02 -24.60 -4.04
CA LEU A 49 1.86 -24.07 -5.39
C LEU A 49 1.86 -22.53 -5.44
N VAL A 50 1.26 -21.89 -4.44
CA VAL A 50 1.27 -20.41 -4.30
C VAL A 50 2.67 -19.91 -3.93
N GLU A 51 3.39 -20.60 -3.03
CA GLU A 51 4.76 -20.24 -2.59
C GLU A 51 5.83 -20.38 -3.69
N GLU A 52 5.56 -21.18 -4.72
CA GLU A 52 6.40 -21.30 -5.92
C GLU A 52 6.31 -20.05 -6.82
N GLN A 53 5.28 -19.21 -6.65
CA GLN A 53 5.10 -18.01 -7.47
C GLN A 53 5.93 -16.81 -6.95
N PRO A 54 6.27 -15.84 -7.82
CA PRO A 54 6.96 -14.61 -7.42
C PRO A 54 6.11 -13.68 -6.52
N ILE A 55 6.11 -13.90 -5.21
CA ILE A 55 5.43 -13.06 -4.21
C ILE A 55 6.36 -11.94 -3.73
N ALA A 56 5.82 -10.72 -3.64
CA ALA A 56 6.56 -9.57 -3.13
C ALA A 56 6.90 -9.70 -1.64
N VAL A 57 8.06 -9.18 -1.23
CA VAL A 57 8.46 -9.09 0.18
C VAL A 57 8.23 -7.68 0.71
N TRP A 58 7.66 -7.56 1.89
CA TRP A 58 7.33 -6.28 2.51
C TRP A 58 8.45 -5.80 3.45
N TRP A 59 9.20 -4.80 2.99
CA TRP A 59 10.08 -3.99 3.82
C TRP A 59 9.25 -2.98 4.62
N SER A 60 8.67 -3.46 5.73
CA SER A 60 7.78 -2.69 6.58
C SER A 60 8.29 -2.61 8.01
N ASP A 61 8.11 -1.44 8.62
CA ASP A 61 8.45 -1.19 10.02
C ASP A 61 7.45 -1.80 11.03
N ASN A 62 6.34 -2.36 10.54
CA ASN A 62 5.42 -3.14 11.37
C ASN A 62 5.71 -4.66 11.32
N ASN A 63 6.71 -5.08 10.54
CA ASN A 63 7.14 -6.46 10.44
C ASN A 63 8.50 -6.63 11.14
N PRO A 64 8.61 -7.29 12.31
CA PRO A 64 9.90 -7.47 12.97
C PRO A 64 10.88 -8.38 12.20
N THR A 65 10.40 -9.19 11.24
CA THR A 65 11.22 -10.12 10.45
C THR A 65 11.58 -9.59 9.05
N HIS A 66 11.21 -8.35 8.71
CA HIS A 66 11.47 -7.72 7.40
C HIS A 66 12.90 -7.92 6.89
N ARG A 67 13.90 -7.83 7.78
CA ARG A 67 15.31 -8.04 7.43
C ARG A 67 15.62 -9.48 7.02
N ILE A 68 15.14 -10.44 7.79
CA ILE A 68 15.35 -11.88 7.53
C ILE A 68 14.72 -12.26 6.19
N GLU A 69 13.53 -11.73 5.91
CA GLU A 69 12.81 -12.00 4.65
C GLU A 69 13.52 -11.40 3.43
N ILE A 70 14.11 -10.22 3.56
CA ILE A 70 14.93 -9.62 2.51
C ILE A 70 16.22 -10.39 2.27
N ASP A 71 16.90 -10.86 3.33
CA ASP A 71 18.10 -11.69 3.16
C ASP A 71 17.72 -13.01 2.45
N ALA A 72 16.64 -13.68 2.86
CA ALA A 72 16.14 -14.90 2.23
C ALA A 72 15.65 -14.69 0.78
N LEU A 73 15.07 -13.53 0.47
CA LEU A 73 14.73 -13.14 -0.89
C LEU A 73 15.98 -13.12 -1.77
N PHE A 74 17.10 -12.60 -1.27
CA PHE A 74 18.34 -12.52 -2.04
C PHE A 74 19.12 -13.83 -2.10
N ASP A 75 18.88 -14.76 -1.18
CA ASP A 75 19.35 -16.15 -1.31
C ASP A 75 18.61 -16.88 -2.45
N ARG A 76 17.32 -16.56 -2.67
CA ARG A 76 16.49 -17.17 -3.74
C ARG A 76 16.66 -16.46 -5.08
N CYS A 77 16.78 -15.14 -5.09
CA CYS A 77 16.84 -14.29 -6.28
C CYS A 77 18.28 -13.86 -6.59
N ASN A 78 18.81 -14.31 -7.73
CA ASN A 78 20.15 -13.93 -8.18
C ASN A 78 20.13 -12.68 -9.09
N ALA A 79 21.32 -12.24 -9.53
CA ALA A 79 21.50 -11.04 -10.36
C ALA A 79 20.79 -11.08 -11.74
N SER A 80 20.33 -12.24 -12.19
CA SER A 80 19.57 -12.44 -13.44
C SER A 80 18.07 -12.57 -13.20
N THR A 81 17.58 -12.19 -12.02
CA THR A 81 16.16 -12.20 -11.67
C THR A 81 15.75 -10.85 -11.08
N VAL A 82 14.46 -10.54 -11.11
CA VAL A 82 13.92 -9.27 -10.61
C VAL A 82 13.02 -9.51 -9.40
N PRO A 83 13.53 -9.34 -8.17
CA PRO A 83 12.70 -9.33 -6.97
C PRO A 83 11.70 -8.16 -6.97
N THR A 84 10.54 -8.36 -6.34
CA THR A 84 9.60 -7.28 -5.98
C THR A 84 9.65 -7.03 -4.48
N ILE A 85 9.88 -5.77 -4.09
CA ILE A 85 9.94 -5.34 -2.69
C ILE A 85 8.96 -4.20 -2.47
N VAL A 86 8.09 -4.33 -1.47
CA VAL A 86 7.20 -3.27 -1.03
C VAL A 86 7.88 -2.46 0.07
N VAL A 87 7.99 -1.15 -0.11
CA VAL A 87 8.47 -0.23 0.93
C VAL A 87 7.24 0.35 1.60
N TYR A 88 7.08 0.09 2.89
CA TYR A 88 5.88 0.49 3.65
C TYR A 88 6.22 0.86 5.09
N ALA A 89 6.71 2.08 5.29
CA ALA A 89 7.23 2.54 6.58
C ALA A 89 7.12 4.06 6.78
N LEU A 90 6.24 4.75 6.04
CA LEU A 90 6.04 6.20 6.26
C LEU A 90 5.71 6.51 7.74
N PRO A 91 6.28 7.59 8.29
CA PRO A 91 5.87 8.07 9.61
C PRO A 91 4.42 8.54 9.55
N ASN A 92 3.65 8.29 10.62
CA ASN A 92 2.21 8.58 10.67
C ASN A 92 1.41 7.89 9.55
N LYS A 93 1.84 6.70 9.10
CA LYS A 93 1.12 5.92 8.07
C LYS A 93 -0.33 5.63 8.45
N ASP A 94 -1.15 5.45 7.42
CA ASP A 94 -2.59 5.22 7.51
C ASP A 94 -3.28 6.26 8.39
N CYS A 95 -2.96 7.53 8.22
CA CYS A 95 -3.51 8.63 9.02
C CYS A 95 -5.06 8.72 8.98
N HIS A 96 -5.72 7.90 8.15
CA HIS A 96 -7.17 7.75 8.07
C HIS A 96 -7.71 6.39 8.54
N ALA A 97 -6.88 5.34 8.68
CA ALA A 97 -7.30 3.98 9.00
C ALA A 97 -6.49 3.36 10.16
N SER A 98 -7.10 2.46 10.93
CA SER A 98 -6.54 2.00 12.21
C SER A 98 -5.76 0.69 12.18
N TYR A 99 -5.83 -0.09 11.09
CA TYR A 99 -5.30 -1.48 11.10
C TYR A 99 -3.79 -1.56 10.91
N SER A 100 -3.20 -0.60 10.21
CA SER A 100 -1.78 -0.59 9.87
C SER A 100 -1.02 0.63 10.43
N ASN A 101 -1.64 1.48 11.26
CA ASN A 101 -1.01 2.67 11.85
C ASN A 101 0.08 2.40 12.92
N ARG A 102 0.47 1.14 13.10
CA ARG A 102 1.53 0.70 14.02
C ARG A 102 2.86 0.59 13.28
N GLY A 103 3.96 0.88 13.96
CA GLY A 103 5.31 0.85 13.40
C GLY A 103 6.31 1.51 14.35
N PHE A 104 7.61 1.34 14.09
CA PHE A 104 8.67 1.96 14.91
C PHE A 104 9.27 3.21 14.27
N ILE A 105 8.91 3.55 13.03
CA ILE A 105 9.37 4.76 12.34
C ILE A 105 8.43 5.93 12.64
N ASN A 106 8.96 7.01 13.21
CA ASN A 106 8.19 8.18 13.64
C ASN A 106 8.70 9.53 13.13
N SER A 107 9.80 9.55 12.38
CA SER A 107 10.34 10.79 11.79
C SER A 107 10.85 10.59 10.37
N THR A 108 10.98 11.68 9.64
CA THR A 108 11.59 11.75 8.30
C THR A 108 13.01 11.17 8.29
N GLU A 109 13.82 11.45 9.30
CA GLU A 109 15.21 10.99 9.41
C GLU A 109 15.25 9.47 9.63
N GLN A 110 14.39 8.95 10.50
CA GLN A 110 14.28 7.51 10.73
C GLN A 110 13.81 6.78 9.47
N TYR A 111 12.80 7.32 8.78
CA TYR A 111 12.31 6.78 7.52
C TYR A 111 13.40 6.76 6.45
N THR A 112 14.12 7.87 6.28
CA THR A 112 15.22 7.96 5.33
C THR A 112 16.32 6.93 5.64
N ALA A 113 16.69 6.77 6.92
CA ALA A 113 17.65 5.76 7.35
C ALA A 113 17.16 4.33 7.12
N PHE A 114 15.87 4.06 7.34
CA PHE A 114 15.24 2.76 7.10
C PHE A 114 15.25 2.39 5.60
N VAL A 115 14.94 3.35 4.73
CA VAL A 115 15.01 3.17 3.27
C VAL A 115 16.46 3.01 2.79
N GLN A 116 17.41 3.74 3.40
CA GLN A 116 18.84 3.62 3.09
C GLN A 116 19.40 2.22 3.41
N GLN A 117 18.91 1.57 4.47
CA GLN A 117 19.27 0.18 4.77
C GLN A 117 18.86 -0.75 3.62
N LEU A 118 17.61 -0.64 3.14
CA LEU A 118 17.14 -1.42 2.01
C LEU A 118 17.96 -1.14 0.74
N ALA A 119 18.18 0.13 0.39
CA ALA A 119 18.98 0.51 -0.77
C ALA A 119 20.41 -0.08 -0.71
N THR A 120 21.01 -0.13 0.48
CA THR A 120 22.33 -0.73 0.71
C THR A 120 22.29 -2.25 0.50
N LEU A 121 21.26 -2.92 1.01
CA LEU A 121 21.11 -4.37 0.85
C LEU A 121 20.89 -4.78 -0.60
N VAL A 122 20.08 -4.01 -1.34
CA VAL A 122 19.81 -4.22 -2.76
C VAL A 122 21.05 -3.92 -3.60
N GLY A 123 21.76 -2.83 -3.31
CA GLY A 123 22.88 -2.38 -4.14
C GLY A 123 22.40 -2.08 -5.57
N SER A 124 23.10 -2.61 -6.58
CA SER A 124 22.82 -2.36 -8.00
C SER A 124 22.01 -3.46 -8.69
N ARG A 125 21.45 -4.43 -7.95
CA ARG A 125 20.69 -5.54 -8.58
C ARG A 125 19.39 -5.03 -9.22
N PRO A 126 18.90 -5.69 -10.28
CA PRO A 126 17.54 -5.49 -10.77
C PRO A 126 16.53 -5.63 -9.64
N VAL A 127 15.57 -4.72 -9.55
CA VAL A 127 14.53 -4.74 -8.52
C VAL A 127 13.30 -3.96 -8.97
N ILE A 128 12.13 -4.44 -8.59
CA ILE A 128 10.88 -3.68 -8.63
C ILE A 128 10.59 -3.20 -7.21
N TYR A 129 10.53 -1.89 -7.01
CA TYR A 129 10.04 -1.30 -5.78
C TYR A 129 8.58 -0.89 -5.94
N ILE A 130 7.76 -1.28 -4.96
CA ILE A 130 6.42 -0.73 -4.76
C ILE A 130 6.50 0.25 -3.60
N LEU A 131 6.28 1.54 -3.87
CA LEU A 131 6.50 2.59 -2.89
C LEU A 131 5.20 3.00 -2.20
N GLU A 132 5.16 2.76 -0.89
CA GLU A 132 4.20 3.27 0.10
C GLU A 132 2.73 3.11 -0.33
N PRO A 133 2.20 1.87 -0.28
CA PRO A 133 0.77 1.60 -0.40
C PRO A 133 -0.09 2.58 0.42
N ASP A 134 -1.22 3.01 -0.14
CA ASP A 134 -2.21 3.95 0.43
C ASP A 134 -1.72 5.40 0.67
N ALA A 135 -0.45 5.72 0.42
CA ALA A 135 0.08 7.05 0.76
C ALA A 135 -0.46 8.17 -0.15
N VAL A 136 -0.34 8.04 -1.47
CA VAL A 136 -0.67 9.16 -2.39
C VAL A 136 -2.16 9.51 -2.37
N GLY A 137 -3.03 8.51 -2.20
CA GLY A 137 -4.47 8.74 -2.04
C GLY A 137 -4.81 9.57 -0.81
N LEU A 138 -4.02 9.46 0.26
CA LEU A 138 -4.18 10.26 1.49
C LEU A 138 -3.42 11.59 1.43
N ALA A 139 -2.45 11.74 0.54
CA ALA A 139 -1.60 12.93 0.42
C ALA A 139 -2.11 13.97 -0.59
N THR A 140 -3.17 13.65 -1.33
CA THR A 140 -3.74 14.53 -2.38
C THR A 140 -5.10 15.09 -1.94
N GLY A 141 -5.53 16.19 -2.57
CA GLY A 141 -6.85 16.77 -2.33
C GLY A 141 -7.10 17.31 -0.92
N GLY A 142 -6.06 17.64 -0.14
CA GLY A 142 -6.18 18.10 1.25
C GLY A 142 -6.35 16.96 2.27
N GLY A 143 -5.98 15.72 1.92
CA GLY A 143 -6.00 14.59 2.84
C GLY A 143 -4.91 14.67 3.92
N CYS A 144 -5.05 13.84 4.97
CA CYS A 144 -4.16 13.85 6.14
C CYS A 144 -2.68 13.57 5.81
N GLY A 145 -2.40 12.86 4.72
CA GLY A 145 -1.05 12.55 4.26
C GLY A 145 -0.30 13.79 3.77
N GLN A 146 -1.01 14.85 3.38
CA GLN A 146 -0.42 16.11 2.97
C GLN A 146 0.29 16.79 4.14
N ASP A 147 -0.42 16.95 5.26
CA ASP A 147 0.11 17.55 6.49
C ASP A 147 1.16 16.63 7.16
N ALA A 148 1.05 15.32 6.97
CA ALA A 148 2.02 14.34 7.45
C ALA A 148 3.29 14.25 6.58
N GLY A 149 3.41 15.02 5.49
CA GLY A 149 4.61 15.10 4.66
C GLY A 149 4.89 13.83 3.84
N TYR A 150 3.85 13.10 3.41
CA TYR A 150 4.02 11.84 2.68
C TYR A 150 4.78 12.01 1.37
N LEU A 151 4.39 12.98 0.52
CA LEU A 151 5.05 13.17 -0.79
C LEU A 151 6.52 13.58 -0.64
N ASP A 152 6.85 14.39 0.37
CA ASP A 152 8.24 14.78 0.65
C ASP A 152 9.09 13.59 1.09
N ASN A 153 8.54 12.72 1.94
CA ASN A 153 9.20 11.49 2.35
C ASN A 153 9.36 10.52 1.18
N MET A 154 8.33 10.35 0.36
CA MET A 154 8.38 9.50 -0.83
C MET A 154 9.39 10.02 -1.87
N GLN A 155 9.54 11.34 -2.04
CA GLN A 155 10.59 11.94 -2.86
C GLN A 155 11.99 11.62 -2.32
N ARG A 156 12.20 11.67 -1.00
CA ARG A 156 13.48 11.24 -0.39
C ARG A 156 13.74 9.77 -0.63
N ALA A 157 12.73 8.92 -0.42
CA ALA A 157 12.84 7.48 -0.63
C ALA A 157 13.15 7.13 -2.09
N SER A 158 12.49 7.77 -3.04
CA SER A 158 12.75 7.54 -4.47
C SER A 158 14.19 7.88 -4.85
N ALA A 159 14.74 8.98 -4.32
CA ALA A 159 16.16 9.31 -4.49
C ALA A 159 17.05 8.22 -3.90
N VAL A 160 16.89 7.91 -2.61
CA VAL A 160 17.71 6.92 -1.90
C VAL A 160 17.70 5.55 -2.59
N LEU A 161 16.54 5.07 -3.02
CA LEU A 161 16.38 3.75 -3.65
C LEU A 161 17.00 3.66 -5.05
N THR A 162 17.16 4.78 -5.76
CA THR A 162 17.45 4.78 -7.19
C THR A 162 18.79 5.42 -7.56
N THR A 163 19.35 6.33 -6.75
CA THR A 163 20.59 7.04 -7.07
C THR A 163 21.75 6.10 -7.42
N ASN A 164 21.95 5.04 -6.61
CA ASN A 164 23.03 4.08 -6.77
C ASN A 164 22.61 2.77 -7.46
N ASN A 165 21.38 2.70 -7.97
CA ASN A 165 20.86 1.52 -8.66
C ASN A 165 20.24 1.89 -10.01
N ALA A 166 21.01 1.76 -11.07
CA ALA A 166 20.53 1.97 -12.44
C ALA A 166 19.50 0.93 -12.91
N ASN A 167 19.36 -0.17 -12.16
CA ASN A 167 18.46 -1.27 -12.47
C ASN A 167 17.16 -1.27 -11.65
N ALA A 168 16.96 -0.25 -10.82
CA ALA A 168 15.74 -0.10 -10.03
C ALA A 168 14.57 0.40 -10.90
N MET A 169 13.44 -0.31 -10.81
CA MET A 169 12.15 0.11 -11.34
C MET A 169 11.23 0.42 -10.17
N LEU A 170 10.94 1.69 -9.93
CA LEU A 170 10.08 2.14 -8.84
C LEU A 170 8.69 2.48 -9.38
N TYR A 171 7.67 1.90 -8.74
CA TYR A 171 6.25 2.17 -8.97
C TYR A 171 5.63 2.75 -7.71
N VAL A 172 4.94 3.86 -7.86
CA VAL A 172 4.28 4.55 -6.74
C VAL A 172 2.86 4.01 -6.57
N ASP A 173 2.47 3.64 -5.36
CA ASP A 173 1.07 3.29 -5.11
C ASP A 173 0.20 4.54 -5.05
N VAL A 174 -0.96 4.46 -5.71
CA VAL A 174 -1.86 5.61 -5.86
C VAL A 174 -3.30 5.34 -5.44
N GLY A 175 -3.65 4.08 -5.13
CA GLY A 175 -5.03 3.65 -4.96
C GLY A 175 -5.86 3.79 -6.26
N TYR A 176 -6.61 2.74 -6.64
CA TYR A 176 -7.36 2.77 -7.90
C TYR A 176 -8.46 3.86 -7.93
N TRP A 177 -9.02 4.20 -6.77
CA TRP A 177 -10.07 5.23 -6.63
C TRP A 177 -9.61 6.64 -7.01
N MET A 178 -8.29 6.87 -7.04
CA MET A 178 -7.70 8.15 -7.45
C MET A 178 -7.63 8.34 -8.97
N LEU A 179 -8.03 7.35 -9.76
CA LEU A 179 -8.04 7.44 -11.22
C LEU A 179 -9.45 7.42 -11.82
N GLN A 180 -10.49 7.50 -10.99
CA GLN A 180 -11.88 7.43 -11.45
C GLN A 180 -12.33 8.66 -12.26
N THR A 181 -11.62 9.78 -12.15
CA THR A 181 -11.87 11.00 -12.94
C THR A 181 -10.55 11.59 -13.44
N ASP A 182 -10.60 12.38 -14.52
CA ASP A 182 -9.42 13.04 -15.08
C ASP A 182 -8.82 14.05 -14.11
N ASP A 183 -9.63 14.71 -13.28
CA ASP A 183 -9.16 15.64 -12.26
C ASP A 183 -8.30 14.95 -11.19
N LYS A 184 -8.76 13.80 -10.69
CA LYS A 184 -7.97 13.02 -9.74
C LYS A 184 -6.73 12.43 -10.41
N ALA A 185 -6.83 11.96 -11.66
CA ALA A 185 -5.69 11.50 -12.43
C ALA A 185 -4.63 12.61 -12.63
N ARG A 186 -5.04 13.87 -12.83
CA ARG A 186 -4.11 15.02 -12.87
C ARG A 186 -3.41 15.24 -11.52
N GLN A 187 -4.11 15.07 -10.40
CA GLN A 187 -3.49 15.14 -9.07
C GLN A 187 -2.42 14.06 -8.89
N ILE A 188 -2.69 12.83 -9.35
CA ILE A 188 -1.73 11.73 -9.34
C ILE A 188 -0.52 12.04 -10.23
N ALA A 189 -0.73 12.59 -11.43
CA ALA A 189 0.36 12.99 -12.30
C ALA A 189 1.27 14.05 -11.63
N SER A 190 0.70 15.04 -10.95
CA SER A 190 1.46 16.03 -10.17
C SER A 190 2.21 15.39 -9.00
N ALA A 191 1.59 14.46 -8.26
CA ALA A 191 2.25 13.75 -7.16
C ALA A 191 3.45 12.94 -7.65
N LEU A 192 3.34 12.25 -8.80
CA LEU A 192 4.45 11.53 -9.43
C LEU A 192 5.58 12.46 -9.86
N GLN A 193 5.29 13.67 -10.33
CA GLN A 193 6.32 14.67 -10.61
C GLN A 193 7.08 15.07 -9.33
N VAL A 194 6.38 15.26 -8.20
CA VAL A 194 7.02 15.53 -6.91
C VAL A 194 7.90 14.35 -6.49
N VAL A 195 7.35 13.14 -6.47
CA VAL A 195 8.08 11.94 -6.02
C VAL A 195 9.30 11.65 -6.91
N SER A 196 9.22 11.91 -8.22
CA SER A 196 10.31 11.62 -9.16
C SER A 196 11.39 12.70 -9.25
N ALA A 197 11.16 13.91 -8.72
CA ALA A 197 11.98 15.10 -9.00
C ALA A 197 13.48 14.94 -8.65
N THR A 198 13.81 14.15 -7.64
CA THR A 198 15.20 13.91 -7.18
C THR A 198 15.66 12.47 -7.40
N SER A 199 14.80 11.63 -7.99
CA SER A 199 15.14 10.25 -8.32
C SER A 199 16.10 10.18 -9.51
N ARG A 200 16.74 9.02 -9.69
CA ARG A 200 17.48 8.76 -10.93
C ARG A 200 16.52 8.85 -12.12
N LEU A 201 16.94 9.52 -13.20
CA LEU A 201 16.13 9.65 -14.41
C LEU A 201 15.60 8.27 -14.90
N HIS A 202 14.32 8.22 -15.26
CA HIS A 202 13.59 7.02 -15.71
C HIS A 202 13.44 5.87 -14.70
N SER A 203 13.90 6.04 -13.44
CA SER A 203 13.77 5.00 -12.41
C SER A 203 12.36 4.93 -11.79
N VAL A 204 11.66 6.07 -11.67
CA VAL A 204 10.22 6.10 -11.38
C VAL A 204 9.47 5.81 -12.67
N ARG A 205 9.03 4.57 -12.81
CA ARG A 205 8.46 4.00 -14.05
C ARG A 205 6.97 4.28 -14.21
N GLY A 206 6.30 4.63 -13.11
CA GLY A 206 4.88 4.95 -13.10
C GLY A 206 4.25 4.51 -11.79
N ILE A 207 3.14 3.77 -11.86
CA ILE A 207 2.30 3.47 -10.70
C ILE A 207 2.07 1.98 -10.49
N VAL A 208 1.73 1.61 -9.26
CA VAL A 208 1.05 0.35 -8.99
C VAL A 208 -0.45 0.61 -8.79
N LEU A 209 -1.27 -0.35 -9.22
CA LEU A 209 -2.69 -0.36 -8.98
C LEU A 209 -3.12 -1.67 -8.35
N ASN A 210 -4.26 -1.60 -7.64
CA ASN A 210 -4.95 -2.73 -7.05
C ASN A 210 -4.22 -3.40 -5.88
N THR A 211 -3.15 -2.79 -5.33
CA THR A 211 -2.44 -3.31 -4.15
C THR A 211 -3.43 -3.67 -3.04
N ALA A 212 -3.40 -4.93 -2.60
CA ALA A 212 -4.32 -5.47 -1.61
C ALA A 212 -5.82 -5.27 -1.93
N ASN A 213 -6.19 -5.13 -3.20
CA ASN A 213 -7.57 -4.90 -3.62
C ASN A 213 -8.02 -5.93 -4.65
N TYR A 214 -9.30 -5.87 -5.03
CA TYR A 214 -9.99 -6.94 -5.73
C TYR A 214 -10.57 -6.47 -7.07
N ARG A 215 -10.06 -5.41 -7.68
CA ARG A 215 -10.64 -4.87 -8.92
C ARG A 215 -10.23 -5.70 -10.13
N PRO A 216 -11.14 -5.93 -11.09
CA PRO A 216 -10.84 -6.75 -12.26
C PRO A 216 -9.76 -6.10 -13.14
N VAL A 217 -8.94 -6.93 -13.78
CA VAL A 217 -7.84 -6.47 -14.65
C VAL A 217 -8.32 -5.46 -15.69
N SER A 218 -9.49 -5.69 -16.31
CA SER A 218 -10.05 -4.80 -17.34
C SER A 218 -10.34 -3.38 -16.84
N GLU A 219 -10.82 -3.24 -15.60
CA GLU A 219 -11.02 -1.94 -14.97
C GLU A 219 -9.69 -1.26 -14.69
N ILE A 220 -8.76 -1.99 -14.06
CA ILE A 220 -7.47 -1.44 -13.65
C ILE A 220 -6.62 -1.03 -14.86
N THR A 221 -6.62 -1.80 -15.94
CA THR A 221 -5.95 -1.42 -17.20
C THR A 221 -6.56 -0.16 -17.80
N SER A 222 -7.88 0.02 -17.72
CA SER A 222 -8.55 1.23 -18.20
C SER A 222 -8.15 2.47 -17.38
N LEU A 223 -8.03 2.31 -16.06
CA LEU A 223 -7.56 3.37 -15.16
C LEU A 223 -6.09 3.72 -15.42
N CYS A 224 -5.23 2.73 -15.64
CA CYS A 224 -3.85 2.93 -16.04
C CYS A 224 -3.75 3.77 -17.33
N ALA A 225 -4.54 3.41 -18.35
CA ALA A 225 -4.56 4.12 -19.62
C ALA A 225 -5.00 5.58 -19.47
N ARG A 226 -6.01 5.83 -18.62
CA ARG A 226 -6.44 7.20 -18.29
C ARG A 226 -5.31 8.02 -17.70
N LEU A 227 -4.57 7.51 -16.71
CA LEU A 227 -3.45 8.26 -16.12
C LEU A 227 -2.42 8.64 -17.18
N ILE A 228 -1.97 7.68 -17.98
CA ILE A 228 -0.94 7.91 -19.00
C ILE A 228 -1.40 8.94 -20.03
N GLN A 229 -2.66 8.87 -20.45
CA GLN A 229 -3.26 9.86 -21.35
C GLN A 229 -3.32 11.25 -20.72
N VAL A 230 -3.82 11.36 -19.49
CA VAL A 230 -3.98 12.63 -18.77
C VAL A 230 -2.63 13.27 -18.44
N ALA A 231 -1.64 12.46 -18.04
CA ALA A 231 -0.29 12.91 -17.75
C ALA A 231 0.48 13.32 -19.01
N GLY A 232 0.05 12.86 -20.19
CA GLY A 232 0.78 13.06 -21.45
C GLY A 232 2.17 12.42 -21.45
N ASN A 233 2.39 11.40 -20.61
CA ASN A 233 3.68 10.72 -20.47
C ASN A 233 3.58 9.28 -21.00
N PRO A 234 3.92 9.04 -22.28
CA PRO A 234 3.80 7.73 -22.90
C PRO A 234 4.87 6.73 -22.43
N ASP A 235 5.84 7.14 -21.60
CA ASP A 235 6.85 6.25 -21.03
C ASP A 235 6.42 5.66 -19.68
N TRP A 236 5.39 6.24 -19.05
CA TRP A 236 4.85 5.68 -17.82
C TRP A 236 4.12 4.37 -18.06
N ARG A 237 4.27 3.47 -17.10
CA ARG A 237 3.68 2.12 -17.11
C ARG A 237 3.01 1.86 -15.77
N CYS A 238 2.15 0.86 -15.74
CA CYS A 238 1.62 0.33 -14.50
C CYS A 238 2.17 -1.06 -14.20
N VAL A 239 2.20 -1.40 -12.92
CA VAL A 239 2.13 -2.79 -12.46
C VAL A 239 0.81 -3.00 -11.73
N ILE A 240 0.26 -4.21 -11.78
CA ILE A 240 -1.05 -4.51 -11.22
C ILE A 240 -0.91 -5.64 -10.21
N ASP A 241 -1.37 -5.40 -8.99
CA ASP A 241 -1.56 -6.48 -8.03
C ASP A 241 -2.72 -7.37 -8.47
N THR A 242 -2.41 -8.62 -8.74
CA THR A 242 -3.35 -9.66 -9.16
C THR A 242 -3.50 -10.75 -8.10
N SER A 243 -2.98 -10.54 -6.89
CA SER A 243 -3.01 -11.53 -5.81
C SER A 243 -4.40 -12.07 -5.49
N ARG A 244 -5.47 -11.27 -5.68
CA ARG A 244 -6.83 -11.60 -5.23
C ARG A 244 -7.96 -11.18 -6.19
N ASN A 245 -7.68 -10.98 -7.47
CA ASN A 245 -8.65 -10.39 -8.42
C ASN A 245 -9.07 -11.26 -9.62
N TYR A 246 -9.00 -12.59 -9.55
CA TYR A 246 -9.46 -13.43 -10.67
C TYR A 246 -10.97 -13.31 -10.93
N GLN A 247 -11.72 -13.35 -9.84
CA GLN A 247 -13.14 -13.09 -9.73
C GLN A 247 -13.29 -11.95 -8.74
N THR A 248 -14.15 -11.00 -9.10
CA THR A 248 -14.21 -9.72 -8.41
C THR A 248 -15.66 -9.32 -8.28
N PRO A 249 -16.13 -8.94 -7.08
CA PRO A 249 -17.48 -8.44 -6.94
C PRO A 249 -17.57 -7.03 -7.54
N THR A 250 -18.44 -6.82 -8.52
CA THR A 250 -18.68 -5.49 -9.10
C THR A 250 -19.58 -4.62 -8.22
N THR A 251 -20.20 -5.21 -7.20
CA THR A 251 -21.24 -4.61 -6.37
C THR A 251 -20.77 -4.11 -5.01
N THR A 252 -19.51 -4.34 -4.64
CA THR A 252 -18.98 -3.91 -3.34
C THR A 252 -17.61 -3.24 -3.49
N THR A 253 -17.32 -2.32 -2.58
CA THR A 253 -16.02 -1.69 -2.39
C THR A 253 -15.33 -2.18 -1.11
N GLU A 254 -15.85 -3.26 -0.50
CA GLU A 254 -15.24 -3.86 0.67
C GLU A 254 -13.81 -4.32 0.36
N TRP A 255 -12.87 -3.85 1.16
CA TRP A 255 -11.45 -4.10 0.98
C TRP A 255 -10.92 -5.10 2.00
N CYS A 256 -11.59 -5.27 3.15
CA CYS A 256 -11.08 -6.09 4.25
C CYS A 256 -11.60 -7.53 4.10
N ASN A 257 -10.70 -8.50 3.87
CA ASN A 257 -11.02 -9.93 3.78
C ASN A 257 -12.27 -10.23 2.93
N ASN A 258 -12.35 -9.67 1.73
CA ASN A 258 -13.55 -9.73 0.91
C ASN A 258 -13.87 -11.18 0.49
N LYS A 259 -15.09 -11.66 0.82
CA LYS A 259 -15.53 -13.05 0.59
C LYS A 259 -15.61 -13.46 -0.89
N PHE A 260 -15.59 -12.50 -1.80
CA PHE A 260 -15.66 -12.72 -3.25
C PHE A 260 -14.29 -12.63 -3.93
N GLY A 261 -13.22 -12.39 -3.18
CA GLY A 261 -11.87 -12.39 -3.73
C GLY A 261 -11.49 -13.77 -4.27
N ALA A 262 -10.54 -13.78 -5.21
CA ALA A 262 -10.07 -15.00 -5.85
C ALA A 262 -8.62 -14.86 -6.29
N ILE A 263 -7.75 -15.84 -5.98
CA ILE A 263 -6.33 -15.79 -6.38
C ILE A 263 -6.25 -15.53 -7.88
N GLY A 264 -5.65 -14.40 -8.29
CA GLY A 264 -5.59 -13.97 -9.67
C GLY A 264 -4.53 -14.66 -10.51
N ILE A 265 -4.32 -14.08 -11.68
CA ILE A 265 -3.30 -14.54 -12.63
C ILE A 265 -1.94 -14.55 -11.93
N PRO A 266 -1.14 -15.62 -12.03
CA PRO A 266 0.18 -15.66 -11.44
C PRO A 266 1.08 -14.51 -11.95
N PRO A 267 2.07 -14.08 -11.15
CA PRO A 267 2.95 -12.98 -11.52
C PRO A 267 3.61 -13.22 -12.89
N THR A 268 3.47 -12.25 -13.80
CA THR A 268 3.95 -12.39 -15.18
C THR A 268 4.17 -11.03 -15.82
N ARG A 269 5.14 -10.98 -16.75
CA ARG A 269 5.33 -9.83 -17.66
C ARG A 269 4.51 -9.95 -18.94
N ASN A 270 3.96 -11.13 -19.22
CA ASN A 270 3.10 -11.37 -20.38
C ASN A 270 1.67 -10.96 -20.06
N THR A 271 1.47 -9.65 -19.87
CA THR A 271 0.19 -9.08 -19.41
C THR A 271 -0.88 -8.99 -20.49
N GLY A 272 -0.47 -9.07 -21.77
CA GLY A 272 -1.33 -8.74 -22.91
C GLY A 272 -1.43 -7.23 -23.20
N PHE A 273 -0.77 -6.39 -22.39
CA PHE A 273 -0.79 -4.93 -22.50
C PHE A 273 0.63 -4.33 -22.54
N PRO A 274 1.47 -4.70 -23.52
CA PRO A 274 2.92 -4.46 -23.48
C PRO A 274 3.36 -2.98 -23.44
N ASN A 275 2.49 -2.06 -23.86
CA ASN A 275 2.76 -0.62 -23.84
C ASN A 275 2.16 0.10 -22.63
N LEU A 276 1.53 -0.64 -21.72
CA LEU A 276 0.70 -0.08 -20.66
C LEU A 276 1.01 -0.70 -19.29
N VAL A 277 1.16 -2.03 -19.24
CA VAL A 277 1.35 -2.79 -18.00
C VAL A 277 2.62 -3.63 -18.09
N ASP A 278 3.63 -3.28 -17.28
CA ASP A 278 4.95 -3.92 -17.27
C ASP A 278 4.90 -5.31 -16.59
N ALA A 279 4.01 -5.51 -15.62
CA ALA A 279 3.80 -6.81 -14.97
C ALA A 279 2.46 -6.91 -14.23
N PHE A 280 1.94 -8.12 -14.16
CA PHE A 280 1.07 -8.57 -13.07
C PHE A 280 1.96 -9.10 -11.95
N LEU A 281 1.69 -8.68 -10.73
CA LEU A 281 2.45 -9.04 -9.53
C LEU A 281 1.50 -9.56 -8.46
N TRP A 282 2.01 -10.35 -7.52
CA TRP A 282 1.30 -10.64 -6.27
C TRP A 282 1.96 -9.83 -5.17
N ILE A 283 1.32 -8.69 -4.84
CA ILE A 283 1.87 -7.72 -3.89
C ILE A 283 1.31 -7.98 -2.51
N LYS A 284 -0.02 -8.04 -2.37
CA LYS A 284 -0.64 -8.66 -1.20
C LYS A 284 -0.39 -10.17 -1.21
N ILE A 285 0.00 -10.71 -0.07
CA ILE A 285 0.22 -12.15 0.11
C ILE A 285 -1.15 -12.86 0.11
N PRO A 286 -1.45 -13.76 -0.85
CA PRO A 286 -2.71 -14.48 -0.88
C PRO A 286 -2.92 -15.32 0.40
N GLY A 287 -4.04 -15.11 1.08
CA GLY A 287 -4.39 -15.83 2.30
C GLY A 287 -3.95 -15.18 3.61
N GLU A 288 -3.13 -14.13 3.59
CA GLU A 288 -2.91 -13.31 4.79
C GLU A 288 -4.07 -12.34 5.01
N SER A 289 -4.54 -12.24 6.24
CA SER A 289 -5.63 -11.34 6.63
C SER A 289 -5.28 -9.88 6.37
N ASP A 290 -6.29 -9.08 6.00
CA ASP A 290 -6.20 -7.61 5.93
C ASP A 290 -6.37 -6.96 7.31
N GLY A 291 -6.89 -7.71 8.29
CA GLY A 291 -7.23 -7.23 9.61
C GLY A 291 -8.35 -8.07 10.23
N GLU A 292 -8.76 -7.73 11.45
CA GLU A 292 -9.85 -8.47 12.10
C GLU A 292 -11.17 -8.36 11.32
N CYS A 293 -11.35 -7.27 10.56
CA CYS A 293 -12.51 -6.99 9.72
C CYS A 293 -13.86 -7.15 10.45
N ILE A 294 -13.88 -6.94 11.76
CA ILE A 294 -15.10 -7.04 12.57
C ILE A 294 -15.91 -5.75 12.48
N ASN A 295 -17.23 -5.89 12.47
CA ASN A 295 -18.15 -4.78 12.56
C ASN A 295 -18.06 -4.15 13.97
N ARG A 296 -17.14 -3.20 14.14
CA ARG A 296 -17.08 -2.38 15.36
C ARG A 296 -17.90 -1.11 15.14
N THR A 297 -18.48 -0.60 16.22
CA THR A 297 -19.04 0.76 16.24
C THR A 297 -17.95 1.76 15.81
N ALA A 298 -18.35 2.86 15.16
CA ALA A 298 -17.48 3.85 14.50
C ALA A 298 -16.36 4.47 15.36
N ILE A 299 -16.28 4.12 16.66
CA ILE A 299 -15.24 4.54 17.61
C ILE A 299 -13.91 3.77 17.39
N ALA A 300 -13.92 2.62 16.70
CA ALA A 300 -12.72 1.78 16.53
C ALA A 300 -12.24 1.59 15.07
N GLY A 301 -12.88 2.23 14.09
CA GLY A 301 -12.56 2.12 12.67
C GLY A 301 -13.80 2.19 11.77
N PRO A 302 -13.64 2.24 10.44
CA PRO A 302 -14.78 2.17 9.51
C PRO A 302 -15.53 0.85 9.68
N MET A 303 -16.85 0.92 9.66
CA MET A 303 -17.72 -0.26 9.76
C MET A 303 -17.57 -1.12 8.49
N HIS A 304 -17.10 -2.35 8.64
CA HIS A 304 -17.02 -3.29 7.52
C HIS A 304 -18.41 -3.79 7.12
N SER A 305 -18.59 -3.99 5.82
CA SER A 305 -19.82 -4.52 5.23
C SER A 305 -19.97 -6.02 5.51
N ILE A 306 -21.15 -6.56 5.20
CA ILE A 306 -21.43 -8.00 5.25
C ILE A 306 -20.62 -8.82 4.23
N ASP A 307 -19.86 -8.16 3.37
CA ASP A 307 -18.97 -8.81 2.40
C ASP A 307 -17.57 -9.07 2.94
N ALA A 308 -17.24 -8.54 4.12
CA ALA A 308 -16.00 -8.85 4.84
C ALA A 308 -16.12 -10.16 5.61
N MET A 309 -15.06 -10.97 5.59
CA MET A 309 -14.89 -12.10 6.49
C MET A 309 -14.16 -11.64 7.77
N PRO A 310 -14.79 -11.75 8.95
CA PRO A 310 -14.08 -11.59 10.22
C PRO A 310 -12.91 -12.56 10.28
N GLY A 311 -11.72 -12.04 10.59
CA GLY A 311 -10.48 -12.80 10.49
C GLY A 311 -9.50 -12.53 11.63
N PRO A 312 -8.30 -13.12 11.56
CA PRO A 312 -7.23 -12.79 12.49
C PRO A 312 -6.66 -11.39 12.20
N ALA A 313 -5.73 -10.93 13.04
CA ALA A 313 -5.00 -9.69 12.82
C ALA A 313 -4.33 -9.64 11.43
N ALA A 314 -4.06 -8.42 10.94
CA ALA A 314 -3.43 -8.20 9.65
C ALA A 314 -2.10 -8.98 9.52
N ALA A 315 -1.80 -9.47 8.31
CA ALA A 315 -0.64 -10.31 7.98
C ALA A 315 -0.61 -11.72 8.62
N VAL A 316 -1.59 -12.08 9.47
CA VAL A 316 -1.73 -13.45 9.96
C VAL A 316 -2.40 -14.31 8.89
N PHE A 317 -1.91 -15.54 8.69
CA PHE A 317 -2.55 -16.49 7.77
C PHE A 317 -4.01 -16.77 8.17
N PHE A 318 -4.90 -16.63 7.20
CA PHE A 318 -6.34 -16.80 7.38
C PHE A 318 -6.85 -17.97 6.53
N PRO A 319 -6.99 -19.18 7.10
CA PRO A 319 -7.27 -20.41 6.33
C PRO A 319 -8.59 -20.34 5.56
N GLN A 320 -9.64 -19.75 6.16
CA GLN A 320 -10.93 -19.62 5.49
C GLN A 320 -10.84 -18.67 4.29
N ALA A 321 -10.21 -17.51 4.45
CA ALA A 321 -9.99 -16.60 3.34
C ALA A 321 -9.12 -17.23 2.24
N PHE A 322 -8.04 -17.92 2.60
CA PHE A 322 -7.21 -18.63 1.62
C PHE A 322 -8.01 -19.65 0.81
N ARG A 323 -8.82 -20.48 1.47
CA ARG A 323 -9.68 -21.48 0.81
C ARG A 323 -10.68 -20.82 -0.15
N THR A 324 -11.31 -19.74 0.30
CA THR A 324 -12.21 -18.91 -0.52
C THR A 324 -11.49 -18.36 -1.76
N LEU A 325 -10.31 -17.76 -1.58
CA LEU A 325 -9.49 -17.22 -2.67
C LEU A 325 -9.07 -18.33 -3.66
N TRP A 326 -8.65 -19.49 -3.16
CA TRP A 326 -8.17 -20.61 -3.96
C TRP A 326 -9.29 -21.22 -4.82
N ASN A 327 -10.42 -21.56 -4.20
CA ASN A 327 -11.53 -22.24 -4.88
C ASN A 327 -12.16 -21.36 -5.99
N GLN A 328 -12.19 -20.05 -5.79
CA GLN A 328 -12.65 -19.08 -6.79
C GLN A 328 -11.54 -18.67 -7.77
N GLY A 329 -10.30 -19.06 -7.51
CA GLY A 329 -9.09 -18.51 -8.12
C GLY A 329 -8.60 -19.21 -9.37
N TYR A 330 -7.60 -18.60 -9.99
CA TYR A 330 -6.97 -18.96 -11.25
C TYR A 330 -6.68 -20.45 -11.38
N PHE A 331 -6.08 -21.09 -10.37
CA PHE A 331 -5.67 -22.49 -10.48
C PHE A 331 -6.86 -23.43 -10.61
N VAL A 332 -7.87 -23.26 -9.76
CA VAL A 332 -9.08 -24.10 -9.78
C VAL A 332 -9.90 -23.81 -11.03
N GLN A 333 -10.12 -22.53 -11.34
CA GLN A 333 -10.96 -22.12 -12.46
C GLN A 333 -10.36 -22.47 -13.84
N ASN A 334 -9.05 -22.72 -13.91
CA ASN A 334 -8.37 -23.19 -15.13
C ASN A 334 -8.04 -24.70 -15.09
N ASN A 335 -8.61 -25.46 -14.15
CA ASN A 335 -8.37 -26.90 -13.98
C ASN A 335 -6.88 -27.26 -13.79
N LEU A 336 -6.10 -26.37 -13.17
CA LEU A 336 -4.68 -26.58 -12.87
C LEU A 336 -4.47 -27.23 -11.49
N ALA A 337 -5.47 -27.14 -10.61
CA ALA A 337 -5.45 -27.74 -9.29
C ALA A 337 -6.88 -28.02 -8.77
N PRO A 338 -7.07 -28.96 -7.83
CA PRO A 338 -8.40 -29.30 -7.32
C PRO A 338 -8.95 -28.23 -6.37
N VAL A 339 -10.27 -28.25 -6.21
CA VAL A 339 -10.99 -27.53 -5.14
C VAL A 339 -10.53 -28.06 -3.79
N LEU A 340 -10.38 -27.16 -2.82
CA LEU A 340 -10.11 -27.52 -1.44
C LEU A 340 -11.44 -27.74 -0.70
N GLU A 341 -11.74 -29.00 -0.38
CA GLU A 341 -12.93 -29.44 0.36
C GLU A 341 -13.00 -28.79 1.75
N GLN A 342 -14.17 -28.29 2.15
CA GLN A 342 -14.32 -27.66 3.47
C GLN A 342 -13.98 -28.66 4.59
N ASP A 343 -13.11 -28.27 5.51
CA ASP A 343 -12.80 -29.11 6.67
C ASP A 343 -14.06 -29.22 7.53
N ALA A 344 -14.52 -30.45 7.80
CA ALA A 344 -15.68 -30.70 8.64
C ALA A 344 -15.52 -30.10 10.06
N GLU A 345 -14.29 -29.95 10.55
CA GLU A 345 -13.98 -29.31 11.85
C GLU A 345 -14.17 -27.78 11.83
N ALA A 346 -13.91 -27.12 10.69
CA ALA A 346 -14.13 -25.67 10.55
C ALA A 346 -15.63 -25.32 10.57
N MET A 347 -16.49 -26.20 10.06
CA MET A 347 -17.95 -26.07 10.19
C MET A 347 -18.41 -26.14 11.65
N VAL A 348 -17.79 -26.98 12.46
CA VAL A 348 -18.16 -27.14 13.88
C VAL A 348 -17.77 -25.89 14.68
N LEU A 349 -16.59 -25.33 14.45
CA LEU A 349 -16.16 -24.08 15.12
C LEU A 349 -17.01 -22.87 14.71
N ALA A 350 -17.32 -22.73 13.41
CA ALA A 350 -18.19 -21.65 12.92
C ALA A 350 -19.63 -21.74 13.45
N GLN A 351 -20.16 -22.96 13.64
CA GLN A 351 -21.49 -23.18 14.25
C GLN A 351 -21.54 -22.92 15.76
N VAL A 352 -20.39 -22.99 16.44
CA VAL A 352 -20.29 -22.68 17.88
C VAL A 352 -20.23 -21.17 18.10
N GLU A 353 -19.52 -20.44 17.25
CA GLU A 353 -19.49 -18.96 17.30
C GLU A 353 -20.81 -18.30 16.89
N SER A 354 -21.61 -18.96 16.03
CA SER A 354 -22.94 -18.44 15.63
C SER A 354 -24.05 -18.70 16.66
N LYS A 355 -23.77 -19.33 17.80
CA LYS A 355 -24.75 -19.76 18.80
C LYS A 355 -24.68 -19.01 20.14
N THR A 356 -24.14 -17.80 20.17
CA THR A 356 -24.37 -16.87 21.29
C THR A 356 -25.85 -16.50 21.31
N PRO A 357 -26.61 -16.73 22.40
CA PRO A 357 -28.05 -16.46 22.42
C PRO A 357 -28.33 -14.96 22.33
N ASP A 358 -29.12 -14.59 21.33
CA ASP A 358 -29.68 -13.26 21.15
C ASP A 358 -30.64 -12.96 22.31
N LEU A 359 -30.29 -11.99 23.16
CA LEU A 359 -31.20 -11.47 24.18
C LEU A 359 -32.24 -10.60 23.48
N ALA A 360 -33.29 -11.25 22.99
CA ALA A 360 -34.42 -10.61 22.33
C ALA A 360 -35.06 -9.52 23.23
N ARG A 361 -35.14 -8.29 22.71
CA ARG A 361 -36.07 -7.26 23.18
C ARG A 361 -37.50 -7.64 22.76
N PRO A 362 -38.50 -7.63 23.66
CA PRO A 362 -39.88 -7.78 23.24
C PRO A 362 -40.49 -6.40 22.89
N ASP A 363 -41.05 -6.29 21.69
CA ASP A 363 -42.02 -5.26 21.32
C ASP A 363 -43.44 -5.84 21.38
N GLY A 364 -44.39 -5.05 21.89
CA GLY A 364 -45.80 -5.11 21.47
C GLY A 364 -46.84 -5.67 22.44
N SER A 365 -47.46 -4.75 23.20
CA SER A 365 -48.88 -4.68 23.61
C SER A 365 -49.66 -5.94 24.03
N ASP A 366 -50.08 -5.96 25.31
CA ASP A 366 -51.48 -6.09 25.71
C ASP A 366 -51.65 -5.65 27.19
N ALA A 367 -52.63 -4.79 27.47
CA ALA A 367 -53.02 -4.40 28.82
C ALA A 367 -54.09 -5.38 29.35
N PRO A 368 -54.13 -5.68 30.66
CA PRO A 368 -55.08 -4.93 31.50
C PRO A 368 -54.62 -4.63 32.94
N THR A 369 -55.23 -3.57 33.47
CA THR A 369 -55.26 -3.01 34.83
C THR A 369 -55.19 -3.98 36.02
N THR A 370 -54.42 -3.62 37.06
CA THR A 370 -54.89 -3.65 38.46
C THR A 370 -54.03 -2.75 39.39
N GLN A 371 -54.74 -1.86 40.09
CA GLN A 371 -54.51 -1.12 41.34
C GLN A 371 -53.10 -0.83 41.91
N ARG A 372 -52.91 0.47 42.21
CA ARG A 372 -51.79 1.06 42.97
C ARG A 372 -52.26 1.36 44.41
N PRO A 373 -51.43 1.11 45.45
CA PRO A 373 -51.53 1.85 46.72
C PRO A 373 -50.54 3.02 46.80
N HIS A 374 -51.04 4.15 47.30
CA HIS A 374 -50.39 5.34 47.89
C HIS A 374 -49.30 5.01 48.93
N LEU A 375 -48.28 5.80 49.33
CA LEU A 375 -47.79 7.22 49.33
C LEU A 375 -46.32 7.15 49.92
N PRO A 376 -45.51 8.23 50.16
CA PRO A 376 -45.75 9.68 50.08
C PRO A 376 -44.69 10.52 49.31
N GLU A 377 -45.04 11.80 49.11
CA GLU A 377 -44.30 12.88 48.46
C GLU A 377 -43.14 13.50 49.29
N GLU A 378 -42.06 13.86 48.56
CA GLU A 378 -41.21 15.07 48.59
C GLU A 378 -40.53 15.53 49.91
N PRO A 379 -39.26 15.99 49.87
CA PRO A 379 -38.99 17.31 49.28
C PRO A 379 -37.70 17.48 48.46
N HIS A 380 -37.79 18.30 47.42
CA HIS A 380 -36.66 19.01 46.79
C HIS A 380 -35.73 19.72 47.82
N PRO A 381 -34.42 19.78 47.50
CA PRO A 381 -33.81 21.12 47.48
C PRO A 381 -32.81 21.35 46.34
N SER A 382 -32.99 22.53 45.74
CA SER A 382 -32.03 23.56 45.34
C SER A 382 -30.53 23.26 45.14
N LYS A 383 -30.05 23.80 44.00
CA LYS A 383 -28.67 24.00 43.56
C LYS A 383 -27.72 24.48 44.68
N LEU A 384 -26.55 23.83 44.79
CA LEU A 384 -25.33 24.48 45.30
C LEU A 384 -24.07 23.89 44.64
N ASN A 385 -23.32 24.79 44.01
CA ASN A 385 -21.86 24.89 43.86
C ASN A 385 -20.98 23.71 44.31
N ASN A 386 -20.05 23.25 43.46
CA ASN A 386 -18.74 22.84 43.95
C ASN A 386 -17.60 23.08 42.96
N GLN A 387 -16.56 23.67 43.52
CA GLN A 387 -15.35 24.20 42.91
C GLN A 387 -14.38 23.08 42.51
N VAL A 388 -13.66 23.31 41.41
CA VAL A 388 -12.44 22.57 41.05
C VAL A 388 -11.23 23.40 41.51
N PRO A 389 -10.23 22.84 42.20
CA PRO A 389 -9.05 23.59 42.62
C PRO A 389 -8.06 23.80 41.45
N ARG A 390 -7.48 25.00 41.41
CA ARG A 390 -6.39 25.42 40.50
C ARG A 390 -5.03 24.85 40.95
N PRO A 391 -4.06 24.63 40.03
CA PRO A 391 -2.64 24.79 40.31
C PRO A 391 -2.20 26.26 40.24
N ALA A 392 -1.18 26.60 41.03
CA ALA A 392 -0.63 27.94 41.23
C ALA A 392 0.16 28.49 40.03
N ALA A 393 0.33 29.81 40.05
CA ALA A 393 0.75 30.70 38.98
C ALA A 393 2.24 30.66 38.61
N ALA A 394 2.52 30.92 37.32
CA ALA A 394 3.71 31.64 36.88
C ALA A 394 3.27 33.01 36.34
N ILE A 395 3.94 34.05 36.83
CA ILE A 395 3.64 35.46 36.59
C ILE A 395 4.19 35.87 35.23
N LEU A 396 3.34 36.38 34.34
CA LEU A 396 3.75 37.27 33.25
C LEU A 396 2.75 38.42 33.19
N THR A 397 3.21 39.60 33.60
CA THR A 397 2.50 40.87 33.49
C THR A 397 2.53 41.34 32.03
N SER A 398 1.37 41.66 31.49
CA SER A 398 1.20 42.42 30.26
C SER A 398 1.33 43.92 30.52
N SER A 399 1.98 44.63 29.61
CA SER A 399 1.61 46.00 29.26
C SER A 399 2.02 46.30 27.81
N SER A 400 1.02 46.71 27.05
CA SER A 400 1.10 47.55 25.84
C SER A 400 0.46 48.90 26.24
N PRO A 401 0.56 50.06 25.54
CA PRO A 401 1.02 50.29 24.16
C PRO A 401 1.84 51.59 23.92
N ASN A 402 2.10 51.87 22.63
CA ASN A 402 2.49 53.13 21.98
C ASN A 402 3.96 53.60 22.08
N ASP A 403 4.64 53.68 20.93
CA ASP A 403 4.89 54.96 20.25
C ASP A 403 5.61 54.79 18.90
N SER A 404 5.11 55.53 17.91
CA SER A 404 5.65 55.71 16.57
C SER A 404 6.77 56.75 16.55
N VAL A 405 7.92 56.48 15.93
CA VAL A 405 8.82 57.51 15.38
C VAL A 405 9.56 57.00 14.13
N PHE A 406 9.49 57.82 13.09
CA PHE A 406 10.26 57.82 11.84
C PHE A 406 11.78 57.72 12.05
N LEU A 407 12.51 57.05 11.14
CA LEU A 407 13.66 57.68 10.46
C LEU A 407 14.10 56.89 9.22
N THR A 408 14.39 57.66 8.18
CA THR A 408 14.73 57.34 6.80
C THR A 408 16.23 57.09 6.57
N TRP A 409 16.57 56.80 5.30
CA TRP A 409 17.89 56.74 4.62
C TRP A 409 18.63 55.39 4.72
N GLY A 410 19.13 54.75 3.66
CA GLY A 410 19.20 55.08 2.24
C GLY A 410 20.27 54.20 1.56
N ILE A 411 19.90 53.58 0.43
CA ILE A 411 20.65 53.39 -0.84
C ILE A 411 22.12 52.91 -0.81
N HIS A 412 22.40 51.77 -1.48
CA HIS A 412 23.30 51.53 -2.64
C HIS A 412 23.42 50.00 -2.85
N GLY A 413 22.99 49.40 -3.97
CA GLY A 413 23.76 49.25 -5.23
C GLY A 413 24.76 48.09 -5.09
N THR A 414 24.85 47.04 -5.91
CA THR A 414 24.77 46.99 -7.38
C THR A 414 24.71 45.53 -7.86
N VAL A 415 23.96 45.30 -8.93
CA VAL A 415 23.88 44.08 -9.76
C VAL A 415 25.09 43.99 -10.68
N VAL A 416 25.71 42.82 -10.83
CA VAL A 416 26.58 42.52 -11.98
C VAL A 416 26.04 41.30 -12.72
N VAL A 417 25.55 41.56 -13.93
CA VAL A 417 25.29 40.60 -15.00
C VAL A 417 26.56 40.52 -15.84
N ALA A 418 27.00 39.31 -16.18
CA ALA A 418 27.92 39.10 -17.31
C ALA A 418 27.50 37.83 -18.06
N GLY A 419 26.82 38.04 -19.19
CA GLY A 419 26.74 37.06 -20.26
C GLY A 419 27.87 37.30 -21.25
N ALA A 420 28.41 36.23 -21.82
CA ALA A 420 29.23 36.28 -23.02
C ALA A 420 28.87 35.09 -23.91
N LEU A 421 28.15 35.39 -24.98
CA LEU A 421 28.04 34.60 -26.19
C LEU A 421 29.30 34.89 -27.03
N LEU A 422 29.93 33.87 -27.58
CA LEU A 422 30.79 34.03 -28.77
C LEU A 422 30.53 32.87 -29.73
N ALA A 423 30.21 33.27 -30.96
CA ALA A 423 30.05 32.42 -32.12
C ALA A 423 31.42 31.98 -32.64
N LEU A 424 31.49 30.72 -33.09
CA LEU A 424 32.11 30.25 -34.33
C LEU A 424 31.52 28.90 -34.71
#